data_AF-A0A9X2YTB6-F1
#
_entry.id   AF-A0A9X2YTB6-F1
#
_cell.length_a   1.000
_cell.length_b   1.000
_cell.length_c   1.000
_cell.angle_alpha   90.00
_cell.angle_beta   90.00
_cell.angle_gamma   90.00
#
_symmetry.space_group_name_H-M   'P 1'
#
loop_
_entity.id
_entity.type
_entity.pdbx_description
1 polymer ?
#
loop_
_entity_poly.entity_id
_entity_poly.type
_entity_poly.pdbx_seq_one_letter_code
_entity_poly.pdbx_strand_id
1 'polypeptide(L)'
;MKLKTAIKNTSYLLERVFKIKRIRNIIDLSNSFYVVNNEVFPALFDAEIYKVTFSTGRNEKIKSYDLFLSSNELICDKEIDALKEYLGIVLSGDGSQFEILDYQTDFTIQFDQENSSFVDSDKVDKGLIIFKK
;
A
#
# COMPACT_ATOMS: atom_id res chain seq x y z
N MET A 1 12.98 51.03 8.83
CA MET A 1 13.53 49.86 9.57
C MET A 1 13.29 48.63 8.70
N LYS A 2 14.35 47.98 8.20
CA LYS A 2 14.23 46.83 7.26
C LYS A 2 13.79 45.60 8.06
N LEU A 3 12.59 45.09 7.78
CA LEU A 3 12.16 43.76 8.24
C LEU A 3 13.06 42.73 7.54
N LYS A 4 14.00 42.15 8.29
CA LYS A 4 14.79 41.01 7.86
C LYS A 4 13.86 39.79 7.76
N THR A 5 13.79 39.24 6.55
CA THR A 5 13.16 37.98 6.21
C THR A 5 13.64 36.86 7.13
N ALA A 6 12.71 36.17 7.81
CA ALA A 6 12.98 34.85 8.35
C ALA A 6 12.49 33.82 7.31
N ILE A 7 13.39 33.35 6.46
CA ILE A 7 13.15 32.17 5.63
C ILE A 7 13.19 30.97 6.59
N LYS A 8 12.03 30.50 7.06
CA LYS A 8 11.93 29.17 7.67
C LYS A 8 11.88 28.14 6.54
N ASN A 9 13.03 27.87 5.92
CA ASN A 9 13.24 26.65 5.13
C ASN A 9 13.64 25.54 6.10
N THR A 10 12.69 25.05 6.89
CA THR A 10 12.75 23.69 7.41
C THR A 10 11.78 22.92 6.53
N SER A 11 12.30 22.22 5.52
CA SER A 11 11.51 21.22 4.80
C SER A 11 11.06 20.22 5.87
N TYR A 12 9.78 20.22 6.22
CA TYR A 12 9.23 19.14 7.02
C TYR A 12 9.43 17.88 6.18
N LEU A 13 10.37 17.04 6.60
CA LEU A 13 10.55 15.71 6.04
C LEU A 13 9.40 14.89 6.60
N LEU A 14 8.32 14.82 5.83
CA LEU A 14 7.21 13.90 6.01
C LEU A 14 7.43 12.77 5.03
N GLU A 15 7.70 11.58 5.56
CA GLU A 15 7.96 10.39 4.76
C GLU A 15 7.06 9.26 5.24
N ARG A 16 6.29 8.68 4.31
CA ARG A 16 5.50 7.49 4.58
C ARG A 16 6.39 6.27 4.43
N VAL A 17 6.42 5.40 5.44
CA VAL A 17 7.23 4.17 5.41
C VAL A 17 6.31 2.95 5.47
N PHE A 18 6.26 2.23 4.35
CA PHE A 18 5.58 0.94 4.27
C PHE A 18 6.49 -0.17 4.79
N LYS A 19 6.03 -0.85 5.84
CA LYS A 19 6.67 -2.07 6.35
C LYS A 19 5.76 -3.25 6.05
N ILE A 20 5.93 -3.78 4.85
CA ILE A 20 5.06 -4.81 4.28
C ILE A 20 5.65 -6.18 4.63
N LYS A 21 4.85 -7.00 5.30
CA LYS A 21 5.16 -8.41 5.54
C LYS A 21 4.24 -9.27 4.69
N ARG A 22 4.82 -10.27 4.02
CA ARG A 22 4.05 -11.33 3.37
C ARG A 22 4.20 -12.64 4.13
N ILE A 23 3.09 -13.12 4.70
CA ILE A 23 3.02 -14.41 5.40
C ILE A 23 2.09 -15.32 4.60
N ARG A 24 2.67 -16.18 3.75
CA ARG A 24 1.93 -16.98 2.76
C ARG A 24 1.10 -16.07 1.82
N ASN A 25 -0.22 -16.03 2.00
CA ASN A 25 -1.16 -15.22 1.25
C ASN A 25 -1.64 -13.97 2.01
N ILE A 26 -1.19 -13.80 3.24
CA ILE A 26 -1.51 -12.65 4.08
C ILE A 26 -0.49 -11.54 3.79
N ILE A 27 -1.01 -10.34 3.57
CA ILE A 27 -0.25 -9.09 3.52
C ILE A 27 -0.55 -8.31 4.81
N ASP A 28 0.51 -7.96 5.54
CA ASP A 28 0.45 -7.27 6.84
C ASP A 28 1.24 -5.96 6.75
N LEU A 29 0.56 -4.86 7.06
CA LEU A 29 1.06 -3.49 7.09
C LEU A 29 1.03 -2.89 8.50
N SER A 30 0.62 -3.62 9.54
CA SER A 30 0.39 -3.10 10.90
C SER A 30 1.62 -2.50 11.57
N ASN A 31 2.79 -2.57 10.95
CA ASN A 31 4.03 -1.97 11.42
C ASN A 31 4.53 -0.84 10.51
N SER A 32 3.69 -0.35 9.59
CA SER A 32 3.97 0.84 8.78
C SER A 32 3.77 2.11 9.60
N PHE A 33 4.42 3.20 9.20
CA PHE A 33 4.44 4.44 9.99
C PHE A 33 4.84 5.64 9.15
N TYR A 34 4.61 6.84 9.69
CA TYR A 34 5.25 8.05 9.18
C TYR A 34 6.53 8.37 9.93
N VAL A 35 7.47 8.98 9.23
CA VAL A 35 8.59 9.71 9.83
C VAL A 35 8.34 11.20 9.65
N VAL A 36 8.32 11.94 10.76
CA VAL A 36 8.21 13.40 10.79
C VAL A 36 9.41 13.96 11.55
N ASN A 37 10.27 14.72 10.88
CA ASN A 37 11.47 15.30 11.51
C ASN A 37 12.34 14.26 12.27
N ASN A 38 12.54 13.08 11.69
CA ASN A 38 13.26 11.93 12.26
C ASN A 38 12.59 11.23 13.46
N GLU A 39 11.33 11.55 13.76
CA GLU A 39 10.53 10.85 14.77
C GLU A 39 9.47 9.96 14.09
N VAL A 40 9.17 8.80 14.70
CA VAL A 40 8.25 7.79 14.15
C VAL A 40 6.84 7.97 14.71
N PHE A 41 5.84 8.03 13.82
CA PHE A 41 4.44 8.23 14.14
C PHE A 41 3.55 7.19 13.45
N PRO A 42 3.25 6.05 14.10
CA PRO A 42 2.35 5.04 13.55
C PRO A 42 0.90 5.55 13.40
N ALA A 43 0.42 6.32 14.39
CA ALA A 43 -0.96 6.83 14.38
C ALA A 43 -1.28 7.77 13.21
N LEU A 44 -0.26 8.38 12.58
CA LEU A 44 -0.47 9.17 11.35
C LEU A 44 -0.73 8.28 10.14
N PHE A 45 -0.16 7.07 10.13
CA PHE A 45 -0.38 6.10 9.05
C PHE A 45 -1.80 5.53 9.14
N ASP A 46 -2.28 5.28 10.37
CA ASP A 46 -3.64 4.78 10.64
C ASP A 46 -4.76 5.72 10.16
N ALA A 47 -4.47 7.00 9.98
CA ALA A 47 -5.39 8.03 9.49
C ALA A 47 -5.24 8.32 7.98
N GLU A 48 -4.27 7.68 7.31
CA GLU A 48 -3.95 7.89 5.90
C GLU A 48 -4.81 7.00 5.00
N ILE A 49 -5.11 7.50 3.81
CA ILE A 49 -5.59 6.68 2.71
C ILE A 49 -4.44 6.45 1.74
N TYR A 50 -4.09 5.19 1.46
CA TYR A 50 -3.06 4.83 0.49
C TYR A 50 -3.62 3.96 -0.62
N LYS A 51 -2.95 4.03 -1.77
CA LYS A 51 -3.30 3.24 -2.94
C LYS A 51 -2.61 1.87 -2.93
N VAL A 52 -3.34 0.85 -3.35
CA VAL A 52 -2.83 -0.49 -3.64
C VAL A 52 -3.30 -0.89 -5.03
N THR A 53 -2.36 -1.04 -5.96
CA THR A 53 -2.65 -1.42 -7.34
C THR A 53 -2.48 -2.92 -7.53
N PHE A 54 -3.56 -3.59 -7.92
CA PHE A 54 -3.54 -4.99 -8.33
C PHE A 54 -3.42 -5.06 -9.84
N SER A 55 -2.51 -5.87 -10.35
CA SER A 55 -2.30 -6.02 -11.80
C SER A 55 -2.17 -7.48 -12.21
N THR A 56 -2.87 -7.87 -13.28
CA THR A 56 -2.76 -9.18 -13.92
C THR A 56 -2.30 -9.02 -15.36
N GLY A 57 -1.53 -9.99 -15.86
CA GLY A 57 -1.11 -10.05 -17.26
C GLY A 57 -1.68 -11.28 -17.94
N ARG A 58 -2.50 -11.11 -18.98
CA ARG A 58 -2.94 -12.21 -19.85
C ARG A 58 -3.00 -11.77 -21.30
N ASN A 59 -2.38 -12.55 -22.18
CA ASN A 59 -2.37 -12.31 -23.64
C ASN A 59 -1.91 -10.89 -24.01
N GLU A 60 -0.76 -10.45 -23.47
CA GLU A 60 -0.12 -9.16 -23.76
C GLU A 60 -0.91 -7.91 -23.32
N LYS A 61 -2.03 -8.08 -22.61
CA LYS A 61 -2.78 -6.99 -21.99
C LYS A 61 -2.62 -7.03 -20.47
N ILE A 62 -2.16 -5.91 -19.92
CA ILE A 62 -2.13 -5.68 -18.48
C ILE A 62 -3.50 -5.13 -18.08
N LYS A 63 -4.15 -5.77 -17.12
CA LYS A 63 -5.32 -5.24 -16.43
C LYS A 63 -4.90 -4.81 -15.04
N SER A 64 -5.34 -3.63 -14.61
CA SER A 64 -5.07 -3.13 -13.27
C SER A 64 -6.34 -2.64 -12.58
N TYR A 65 -6.35 -2.71 -11.26
CA TYR A 65 -7.40 -2.19 -10.39
C TYR A 65 -6.77 -1.54 -9.17
N ASP A 66 -7.16 -0.31 -8.86
CA ASP A 66 -6.62 0.45 -7.74
C ASP A 66 -7.61 0.39 -6.56
N LEU A 67 -7.13 -0.06 -5.42
CA LEU A 67 -7.82 0.05 -4.14
C LEU A 67 -7.27 1.23 -3.35
N PHE A 68 -8.14 2.01 -2.73
CA PHE A 68 -7.78 3.06 -1.78
C PHE A 68 -8.18 2.58 -0.39
N LEU A 69 -7.19 2.37 0.48
CA LEU A 69 -7.36 1.73 1.77
C LEU A 69 -6.97 2.68 2.89
N SER A 70 -7.76 2.66 3.96
CA SER A 70 -7.37 3.14 5.29
C SER A 70 -7.06 1.94 6.17
N SER A 71 -6.03 2.01 7.01
CA SER A 71 -5.60 0.87 7.83
C SER A 71 -6.69 0.35 8.76
N ASN A 72 -7.61 1.21 9.20
CA ASN A 72 -8.66 0.86 10.16
C ASN A 72 -10.01 0.49 9.52
N GLU A 73 -10.09 0.42 8.19
CA GLU A 73 -11.33 0.16 7.48
C GLU A 73 -11.32 -1.21 6.79
N LEU A 74 -12.40 -1.96 7.01
CA LEU A 74 -12.66 -3.18 6.26
C LEU A 74 -12.77 -2.85 4.77
N ILE A 75 -12.17 -3.70 3.93
CA ILE A 75 -12.31 -3.59 2.48
C ILE A 75 -13.77 -3.90 2.16
N CYS A 76 -14.49 -2.94 1.60
CA CYS A 76 -15.92 -3.11 1.39
C CYS A 76 -16.23 -4.13 0.29
N ASP A 77 -17.38 -4.79 0.41
CA ASP A 77 -17.80 -5.87 -0.51
C ASP A 77 -17.77 -5.46 -1.98
N LYS A 78 -18.11 -4.20 -2.28
CA LYS A 78 -18.09 -3.67 -3.64
C LYS A 78 -16.69 -3.71 -4.26
N GLU A 79 -15.65 -3.37 -3.49
CA GLU A 79 -14.26 -3.40 -3.95
C GLU A 79 -13.76 -4.85 -4.12
N ILE A 80 -14.17 -5.74 -3.23
CA ILE A 80 -13.88 -7.19 -3.32
C ILE A 80 -14.52 -7.78 -4.57
N ASP A 81 -15.80 -7.47 -4.83
CA ASP A 81 -16.53 -7.94 -6.01
C ASP A 81 -15.89 -7.39 -7.30
N ALA A 82 -15.47 -6.12 -7.31
CA ALA A 82 -14.78 -5.54 -8.46
C ALA A 82 -13.45 -6.24 -8.77
N LEU A 83 -12.61 -6.50 -7.76
CA LEU A 83 -11.36 -7.27 -7.96
C LEU A 83 -11.64 -8.67 -8.51
N LYS A 84 -12.67 -9.33 -8.01
CA LYS A 84 -13.06 -10.66 -8.46
C LYS A 84 -13.54 -10.65 -9.90
N GLU A 85 -14.39 -9.70 -10.29
CA GLU A 85 -14.93 -9.62 -11.65
C GLU A 85 -13.88 -9.17 -12.68
N TYR A 86 -13.07 -8.16 -12.34
CA TYR A 86 -12.13 -7.55 -13.29
C TYR A 86 -10.83 -8.34 -13.42
N LEU A 87 -10.29 -8.81 -12.29
CA LEU A 87 -8.97 -9.44 -12.20
C LEU A 87 -9.03 -10.92 -11.80
N GLY A 88 -10.19 -11.43 -11.37
CA GLY A 88 -10.31 -12.80 -10.90
C GLY A 88 -9.59 -13.03 -9.57
N ILE A 89 -9.46 -12.00 -8.72
CA ILE A 89 -8.78 -12.05 -7.42
C ILE A 89 -9.83 -11.93 -6.32
N VAL A 90 -9.77 -12.82 -5.32
CA VAL A 90 -10.64 -12.81 -4.14
C VAL A 90 -9.77 -12.57 -2.92
N LEU A 91 -10.17 -11.62 -2.07
CA LEU A 91 -9.48 -11.29 -0.83
C LEU A 91 -10.47 -11.03 0.31
N SER A 92 -9.95 -10.99 1.53
CA SER A 92 -10.69 -10.56 2.72
C SER A 92 -9.76 -9.82 3.69
N GLY A 93 -10.30 -8.90 4.46
CA GLY A 93 -9.57 -8.19 5.52
C GLY A 93 -9.84 -6.69 5.52
N ASP A 94 -8.89 -5.94 6.05
CA ASP A 94 -8.90 -4.48 6.13
C ASP A 94 -7.63 -3.89 5.49
N GLY A 95 -7.52 -2.56 5.53
CA GLY A 95 -6.34 -1.88 5.00
C GLY A 95 -5.05 -2.31 5.68
N SER A 96 -5.05 -2.57 7.00
CA SER A 96 -3.85 -2.94 7.74
C SER A 96 -3.40 -4.38 7.47
N GLN A 97 -4.34 -5.29 7.23
CA GLN A 97 -4.08 -6.70 6.97
C GLN A 97 -5.17 -7.32 6.10
N PHE A 98 -4.76 -7.94 4.99
CA PHE A 98 -5.66 -8.69 4.13
C PHE A 98 -5.04 -9.99 3.62
N GLU A 99 -5.89 -10.98 3.35
CA GLU A 99 -5.51 -12.28 2.83
C GLU A 99 -6.03 -12.47 1.40
N ILE A 100 -5.16 -12.97 0.52
CA ILE A 100 -5.54 -13.42 -0.82
C ILE A 100 -6.10 -14.85 -0.71
N LEU A 101 -7.40 -14.99 -0.92
CA LEU A 101 -8.12 -16.25 -0.77
C LEU A 101 -8.06 -17.12 -2.02
N ASP A 102 -8.23 -16.51 -3.20
CA ASP A 102 -8.15 -17.18 -4.49
C ASP A 102 -7.76 -16.18 -5.60
N TYR A 103 -7.18 -16.66 -6.68
CA TYR A 103 -6.85 -15.85 -7.85
C TYR A 103 -6.74 -16.70 -9.11
N GLN A 104 -7.18 -16.22 -10.26
CA GLN A 104 -7.25 -17.03 -11.49
C GLN A 104 -5.95 -17.11 -12.29
N THR A 105 -5.07 -16.11 -12.19
CA THR A 105 -3.81 -16.01 -12.92
C THR A 105 -2.76 -15.33 -12.06
N ASP A 106 -1.48 -15.46 -12.44
CA ASP A 106 -0.39 -14.65 -11.86
C ASP A 106 -0.76 -13.17 -11.81
N PHE A 107 -0.40 -12.53 -10.72
CA PHE A 107 -0.71 -11.13 -10.49
C PHE A 107 0.32 -10.47 -9.57
N THR A 108 0.30 -9.14 -9.56
CA THR A 108 1.14 -8.33 -8.69
C THR A 108 0.31 -7.38 -7.86
N ILE A 109 0.81 -7.06 -6.67
CA ILE A 109 0.31 -5.98 -5.81
C ILE A 109 1.42 -4.93 -5.73
N GLN A 110 1.11 -3.68 -6.04
CA GLN A 110 2.01 -2.55 -5.89
C GLN A 110 1.42 -1.56 -4.88
N PHE A 111 2.16 -1.31 -3.81
CA PHE A 111 1.83 -0.27 -2.84
C PHE A 111 2.25 1.12 -3.33
N ASP A 112 1.53 2.14 -2.87
CA ASP A 112 1.71 3.53 -3.26
C ASP A 112 3.17 3.99 -3.14
N GLN A 113 3.72 4.49 -4.24
CA GLN A 113 5.10 4.94 -4.35
C GLN A 113 5.26 6.44 -4.14
N GLU A 114 4.16 7.20 -4.14
CA GLU A 114 4.23 8.65 -3.97
C GLU A 114 4.59 9.00 -2.52
N ASN A 115 5.65 9.78 -2.33
CA ASN A 115 6.19 10.18 -1.02
C ASN A 115 6.38 9.00 -0.05
N SER A 116 6.68 7.82 -0.59
CA SER A 116 6.70 6.57 0.14
C SER A 116 8.04 5.85 0.00
N SER A 117 8.49 5.31 1.12
CA SER A 117 9.65 4.44 1.23
C SER A 117 9.21 3.05 1.70
N PHE A 118 10.00 2.05 1.35
CA PHE A 118 9.69 0.65 1.59
C PHE A 118 10.80 0.00 2.40
N VAL A 119 10.40 -0.74 3.43
CA VAL A 119 11.29 -1.70 4.08
C VAL A 119 11.15 -3.02 3.35
N ASP A 120 12.14 -3.34 2.51
CA ASP A 120 12.16 -4.59 1.76
C ASP A 120 12.18 -5.80 2.71
N SER A 121 11.51 -6.87 2.29
CA SER A 121 11.48 -8.13 3.02
C SER A 121 11.43 -9.30 2.05
N ASP A 122 11.57 -10.53 2.55
CA ASP A 122 11.45 -11.71 1.70
C ASP A 122 10.10 -11.70 0.98
N LYS A 123 10.15 -11.64 -0.36
CA LYS A 123 9.01 -11.59 -1.30
C LYS A 123 8.34 -10.21 -1.43
N VAL A 124 8.94 -9.14 -0.92
CA VAL A 124 8.54 -7.75 -1.16
C VAL A 124 9.75 -6.94 -1.63
N ASP A 125 9.66 -6.37 -2.84
CA ASP A 125 10.71 -5.52 -3.43
C ASP A 125 10.10 -4.15 -3.76
N LYS A 126 10.48 -3.10 -3.03
CA LYS A 126 10.00 -1.71 -3.26
C LYS A 126 8.48 -1.61 -3.33
N GLY A 127 7.82 -2.30 -2.40
CA GLY A 127 6.35 -2.34 -2.32
C GLY A 127 5.67 -3.20 -3.39
N LEU A 128 6.43 -3.92 -4.21
CA LEU A 128 5.90 -4.88 -5.17
C LEU A 128 5.87 -6.28 -4.55
N ILE A 129 4.73 -6.95 -4.71
CA ILE A 129 4.53 -8.35 -4.33
C ILE A 129 4.05 -9.13 -5.54
N ILE A 130 4.64 -10.30 -5.79
CA ILE A 130 4.29 -11.17 -6.92
C ILE A 130 3.61 -12.44 -6.42
N PHE A 131 2.43 -12.74 -6.96
CA PHE A 131 1.70 -13.98 -6.75
C PHE A 131 1.73 -14.81 -8.04
N LYS A 132 2.08 -16.09 -7.90
CA LYS A 132 2.19 -17.05 -9.01
C LYS A 132 1.26 -18.22 -8.74
N LYS A 133 0.42 -18.54 -9.70
CA LYS A 133 -0.55 -19.63 -9.62
C LYS A 133 0.08 -20.99 -9.91
#